data_AF-A0A0C9TQJ2-F1
#
_entry.id   AF-A0A0C9TQJ2-F1
#
_cell.length_a   1.000
_cell.length_b   1.000
_cell.length_c   1.000
_cell.angle_alpha   90.00
_cell.angle_beta   90.00
_cell.angle_gamma   90.00
#
_symmetry.space_group_name_H-M   'P 1'
#
loop_
_entity.id
_entity.type
_entity.pdbx_description
1 polymer ?
#
loop_
_entity_poly.entity_id
_entity_poly.type
_entity_poly.pdbx_seq_one_letter_code
_entity_poly.pdbx_strand_id
1 'polypeptide(L)'
;MSMIDNPQSLFFLESDWKTVKNKKHGVLEQPSEYDSSPFPYLVSREGVCASNETVAEMRQKGHSVFAALKVAGHCPVSWGKADEFAISFFYRALRSSFEEFRLCEHDWKVSQFAIRLLPQWQGKPKDETLKNNNSIIVKSEPSTATVKLESASRTGTPKPMSSNSKRPPSMIISAEIVKKSRLESACPGAAASSTTRGEPTAAPPPDRHKYAGIKILKHQENPPMRILDNS
;
A
#
# COMPACT_ATOMS: atom_id res chain seq x y z
N MET A 1 9.82 -26.79 27.08
CA MET A 1 9.95 -25.33 26.91
C MET A 1 10.95 -25.08 25.81
N SER A 2 10.48 -25.03 24.56
CA SER A 2 11.28 -24.52 23.44
C SER A 2 11.57 -23.06 23.73
N MET A 3 12.85 -22.69 23.85
CA MET A 3 13.26 -21.30 23.75
C MET A 3 12.68 -20.80 22.43
N ILE A 4 11.84 -19.78 22.52
CA ILE A 4 11.45 -19.01 21.34
C ILE A 4 12.75 -18.37 20.89
N ASP A 5 13.46 -19.07 20.01
CA ASP A 5 14.50 -18.52 19.16
C ASP A 5 13.92 -17.22 18.64
N ASN A 6 14.38 -16.12 19.20
CA ASN A 6 13.94 -14.79 18.82
C ASN A 6 14.32 -14.69 17.35
N PRO A 7 13.37 -14.83 16.40
CA PRO A 7 13.74 -14.82 15.01
C PRO A 7 14.28 -13.41 14.80
N GLN A 8 15.60 -13.29 14.62
CA GLN A 8 16.24 -12.02 14.35
C GLN A 8 15.66 -11.55 13.03
N SER A 9 14.55 -10.82 13.10
CA SER A 9 13.87 -10.30 11.94
C SER A 9 14.89 -9.40 11.26
N LEU A 10 15.36 -9.85 10.11
CA LEU A 10 16.29 -9.08 9.32
C LEU A 10 15.64 -7.73 9.04
N PHE A 11 16.34 -6.68 9.43
CA PHE A 11 15.87 -5.30 9.34
C PHE A 11 14.63 -5.02 10.20
N PHE A 12 14.63 -5.47 11.45
CA PHE A 12 13.59 -5.05 12.39
C PHE A 12 13.59 -3.53 12.58
N LEU A 13 14.77 -2.92 12.74
CA LEU A 13 14.96 -1.46 12.80
C LEU A 13 15.30 -0.90 11.42
N GLU A 14 14.86 0.33 11.15
CA GLU A 14 15.20 1.03 9.91
C GLU A 14 16.71 1.32 9.82
N SER A 15 17.38 1.54 10.96
CA SER A 15 18.83 1.75 11.05
C SER A 15 19.63 0.56 10.54
N ASP A 16 19.16 -0.66 10.80
CA ASP A 16 19.84 -1.89 10.40
C ASP A 16 19.87 -1.98 8.87
N TRP A 17 18.72 -1.71 8.24
CA TRP A 17 18.60 -1.66 6.79
C TRP A 17 19.47 -0.57 6.17
N LYS A 18 19.44 0.65 6.73
CA LYS A 18 20.26 1.77 6.25
C LYS A 18 21.75 1.45 6.31
N THR A 19 22.19 0.76 7.35
CA THR A 19 23.60 0.33 7.51
C THR A 19 24.01 -0.65 6.40
N VAL A 20 23.18 -1.66 6.11
CA VAL A 20 23.46 -2.64 5.05
C VAL A 20 23.41 -1.99 3.67
N LYS A 21 22.41 -1.14 3.41
CA LYS A 21 22.28 -0.41 2.14
C LYS A 21 23.50 0.45 1.82
N ASN A 22 24.06 1.15 2.82
CA ASN A 22 25.22 2.01 2.64
C ASN A 22 26.52 1.21 2.40
N LYS A 23 26.66 0.02 2.99
CA LYS A 23 27.82 -0.86 2.79
C LYS A 23 27.89 -1.44 1.37
N LYS A 24 26.74 -1.78 0.77
CA LYS A 24 26.67 -2.33 -0.60
C LYS A 24 27.13 -1.35 -1.70
N HIS A 25 27.22 -0.05 -1.40
CA HIS A 25 27.81 0.93 -2.32
C HIS A 25 29.35 0.96 -2.29
N GLY A 26 30.00 0.20 -1.39
CA GLY A 26 31.44 0.22 -1.16
C GLY A 26 32.26 -0.78 -1.99
N VAL A 27 32.01 -2.09 -1.89
CA VAL A 27 32.83 -3.14 -2.54
C VAL A 27 32.01 -4.43 -2.70
N LEU A 28 32.17 -5.07 -3.87
CA LEU A 28 31.70 -6.39 -4.35
C LEU A 28 31.14 -7.40 -3.31
N GLU A 29 29.89 -7.82 -3.52
CA GLU A 29 29.52 -9.24 -3.60
C GLU A 29 28.41 -9.39 -4.65
N GLN A 30 28.50 -10.44 -5.47
CA GLN A 30 27.59 -10.66 -6.59
C GLN A 30 26.14 -10.72 -6.08
N PRO A 31 25.20 -10.01 -6.72
CA PRO A 31 23.80 -10.14 -6.36
C PRO A 31 23.40 -11.60 -6.57
N SER A 32 23.00 -12.28 -5.51
CA SER A 32 22.30 -13.55 -5.67
C SER A 32 21.08 -13.28 -6.56
N GLU A 33 20.63 -14.24 -7.38
CA GLU A 33 19.42 -14.04 -8.22
C GLU A 33 18.18 -13.62 -7.39
N TYR A 34 18.23 -13.80 -6.07
CA TYR A 34 17.23 -13.37 -5.09
C TYR A 34 17.38 -11.92 -4.57
N ASP A 35 18.47 -11.20 -4.91
CA ASP A 35 18.72 -9.81 -4.50
C ASP A 35 18.03 -8.75 -5.37
N SER A 36 17.36 -9.14 -6.47
CA SER A 36 16.77 -8.19 -7.42
C SER A 36 15.34 -7.73 -7.07
N SER A 37 14.88 -8.01 -5.85
CA SER A 37 13.59 -7.47 -5.41
C SER A 37 13.65 -5.94 -5.36
N PRO A 38 12.68 -5.21 -5.93
CA PRO A 38 12.67 -3.74 -5.87
C PRO A 38 12.50 -3.20 -4.43
N PHE A 39 12.19 -4.07 -3.46
CA PHE A 39 12.04 -3.77 -2.05
C PHE A 39 12.84 -4.76 -1.19
N PRO A 40 14.19 -4.66 -1.19
CA PRO A 40 15.07 -5.60 -0.48
C PRO A 40 14.94 -5.59 1.06
N TYR A 41 14.20 -4.64 1.62
CA TYR A 41 13.88 -4.59 3.05
C TYR A 41 12.61 -5.37 3.43
N LEU A 42 11.82 -5.81 2.45
CA LEU A 42 10.67 -6.66 2.70
C LEU A 42 11.17 -8.10 2.81
N VAL A 43 11.37 -8.54 4.04
CA VAL A 43 11.96 -9.83 4.37
C VAL A 43 10.97 -10.61 5.22
N SER A 44 10.75 -11.88 4.87
CA SER A 44 9.90 -12.81 5.61
C SER A 44 10.52 -13.21 6.95
N ARG A 45 9.81 -14.02 7.72
CA ARG A 45 10.32 -14.51 9.02
C ARG A 45 11.56 -15.39 8.86
N GLU A 46 11.69 -16.07 7.73
CA GLU A 46 12.79 -16.96 7.37
C GLU A 46 14.03 -16.19 6.89
N GLY A 47 13.96 -14.87 6.81
CA GLY A 47 15.06 -14.05 6.33
C GLY A 47 15.14 -13.95 4.80
N VAL A 48 14.12 -14.41 4.08
CA VAL A 48 14.07 -14.38 2.61
C VAL A 48 13.37 -13.10 2.13
N CYS A 49 13.96 -12.43 1.14
CA CYS A 49 13.35 -11.26 0.52
C CYS A 49 12.03 -11.62 -0.18
N ALA A 50 11.05 -10.74 -0.10
CA ALA A 50 9.78 -10.89 -0.81
C ALA A 50 10.03 -11.03 -2.31
N SER A 51 9.45 -12.10 -2.88
CA SER A 51 9.54 -12.40 -4.31
C SER A 51 8.90 -11.29 -5.15
N ASN A 52 9.25 -11.23 -6.44
CA ASN A 52 8.63 -10.26 -7.35
C ASN A 52 7.10 -10.43 -7.45
N GLU A 53 6.60 -11.67 -7.36
CA GLU A 53 5.17 -11.98 -7.35
C GLU A 53 4.50 -11.43 -6.08
N THR A 54 5.06 -11.74 -4.91
CA THR A 54 4.58 -11.22 -3.62
C THR A 54 4.57 -9.70 -3.60
N VAL A 55 5.63 -9.07 -4.12
CA VAL A 55 5.69 -7.61 -4.25
C VAL A 55 4.60 -7.08 -5.18
N ALA A 56 4.29 -7.77 -6.29
CA ALA A 56 3.21 -7.36 -7.19
C ALA A 56 1.85 -7.39 -6.47
N GLU A 57 1.58 -8.41 -5.66
CA GLU A 57 0.37 -8.49 -4.82
C GLU A 57 0.32 -7.35 -3.79
N MET A 58 1.43 -7.06 -3.11
CA MET A 58 1.53 -5.95 -2.16
C MET A 58 1.22 -4.60 -2.84
N ARG A 59 1.72 -4.40 -4.07
CA ARG A 59 1.43 -3.19 -4.86
C ARG A 59 -0.04 -3.12 -5.22
N GLN A 60 -0.63 -4.22 -5.71
CA GLN A 60 -2.05 -4.27 -6.07
C GLN A 60 -2.93 -3.95 -4.85
N LYS A 61 -2.61 -4.51 -3.69
CA LYS A 61 -3.30 -4.19 -2.43
C LYS A 61 -3.14 -2.72 -2.08
N GLY A 62 -1.93 -2.18 -2.11
CA GLY A 62 -1.66 -0.77 -1.84
C GLY A 62 -2.43 0.17 -2.77
N HIS A 63 -2.47 -0.13 -4.07
CA HIS A 63 -3.27 0.62 -5.05
C HIS A 63 -4.77 0.59 -4.75
N SER A 64 -5.31 -0.58 -4.36
CA SER A 64 -6.71 -0.72 -3.95
C SER A 64 -7.03 0.14 -2.72
N VAL A 65 -6.11 0.19 -1.75
CA VAL A 65 -6.26 1.03 -0.55
C VAL A 65 -6.18 2.52 -0.91
N PHE A 66 -5.24 2.94 -1.78
CA PHE A 66 -5.20 4.33 -2.25
C PHE A 66 -6.45 4.75 -3.00
N ALA A 67 -7.02 3.85 -3.82
CA ALA A 67 -8.31 4.09 -4.47
C ALA A 67 -9.43 4.30 -3.44
N ALA A 68 -9.50 3.49 -2.39
CA ALA A 68 -10.48 3.67 -1.31
C ALA A 68 -10.28 4.99 -0.56
N LEU A 69 -9.04 5.37 -0.24
CA LEU A 69 -8.71 6.65 0.39
C LEU A 69 -9.09 7.84 -0.50
N LYS A 70 -8.91 7.72 -1.82
CA LYS A 70 -9.30 8.76 -2.78
C LYS A 70 -10.80 8.94 -2.86
N VAL A 71 -11.57 7.85 -2.87
CA VAL A 71 -13.04 7.90 -2.81
C VAL A 71 -13.51 8.54 -1.50
N ALA A 72 -12.81 8.28 -0.39
CA ALA A 72 -13.12 8.85 0.90
C ALA A 72 -12.63 10.31 1.10
N GLY A 73 -11.89 10.89 0.14
CA GLY A 73 -11.34 12.24 0.27
C GLY A 73 -10.10 12.36 1.18
N HIS A 74 -9.50 11.24 1.58
CA HIS A 74 -8.33 11.17 2.46
C HIS A 74 -7.04 10.79 1.71
N CYS A 75 -7.03 10.83 0.37
CA CYS A 75 -5.83 10.48 -0.38
C CYS A 75 -4.77 11.58 -0.25
N PRO A 76 -3.57 11.28 0.29
CA PRO A 76 -2.53 12.29 0.45
C PRO A 76 -1.88 12.65 -0.89
N VAL A 77 -1.39 13.89 -0.99
CA VAL A 77 -0.56 14.34 -2.11
C VAL A 77 0.82 13.68 -2.03
N SER A 78 1.41 13.66 -0.83
CA SER A 78 2.65 12.94 -0.53
C SER A 78 2.52 12.23 0.81
N TRP A 79 3.20 11.09 0.96
CA TRP A 79 3.05 10.26 2.16
C TRP A 79 3.47 10.98 3.45
N GLY A 80 4.48 11.87 3.37
CA GLY A 80 4.91 12.69 4.52
C GLY A 80 3.90 13.77 4.95
N LYS A 81 2.84 13.99 4.17
CA LYS A 81 1.72 14.90 4.50
C LYS A 81 0.40 14.15 4.63
N ALA A 82 0.43 12.83 4.82
CA ALA A 82 -0.76 12.04 5.02
C ALA A 82 -1.41 12.34 6.38
N ASP A 83 -2.74 12.30 6.42
CA ASP A 83 -3.47 12.43 7.66
C ASP A 83 -3.40 11.12 8.47
N GLU A 84 -3.68 11.22 9.77
CA GLU A 84 -3.61 10.07 10.67
C GLU A 84 -4.56 8.94 10.24
N PHE A 85 -5.70 9.29 9.65
CA PHE A 85 -6.66 8.34 9.12
C PHE A 85 -6.08 7.55 7.94
N ALA A 86 -5.52 8.20 6.91
CA ALA A 86 -4.92 7.51 5.78
C ALA A 86 -3.74 6.63 6.20
N ILE A 87 -2.89 7.12 7.11
CA ILE A 87 -1.76 6.36 7.64
C ILE A 87 -2.27 5.09 8.32
N SER A 88 -3.18 5.24 9.29
CA SER A 88 -3.72 4.13 10.08
C SER A 88 -4.46 3.11 9.21
N PHE A 89 -5.27 3.59 8.27
CA PHE A 89 -6.03 2.74 7.36
C PHE A 89 -5.11 1.94 6.43
N PHE A 90 -4.09 2.59 5.86
CA PHE A 90 -3.13 1.94 4.97
C PHE A 90 -2.26 0.93 5.71
N TYR A 91 -1.76 1.29 6.89
CA TYR A 91 -0.91 0.40 7.69
C TYR A 91 -1.69 -0.83 8.13
N ARG A 92 -2.90 -0.65 8.66
CA ARG A 92 -3.74 -1.77 9.07
C ARG A 92 -4.06 -2.70 7.91
N ALA A 93 -4.39 -2.15 6.74
CA ALA A 93 -4.71 -2.95 5.56
C ALA A 93 -3.54 -3.81 5.11
N LEU A 94 -2.33 -3.25 4.97
CA LEU A 94 -1.17 -4.02 4.52
C LEU A 94 -0.66 -5.01 5.57
N ARG A 95 -0.60 -4.62 6.85
CA ARG A 95 -0.18 -5.53 7.94
C ARG A 95 -1.11 -6.73 8.10
N SER A 96 -2.41 -6.54 7.83
CA SER A 96 -3.37 -7.63 7.89
C SER A 96 -3.23 -8.63 6.74
N SER A 97 -2.67 -8.21 5.61
CA SER A 97 -2.54 -9.03 4.40
C SER A 97 -1.15 -9.67 4.27
N PHE A 98 -0.08 -9.01 4.72
CA PHE A 98 1.29 -9.48 4.52
C PHE A 98 2.08 -9.42 5.82
N GLU A 99 2.83 -10.47 6.11
CA GLU A 99 3.54 -10.61 7.37
C GLU A 99 4.85 -9.82 7.43
N GLU A 100 5.49 -9.60 6.29
CA GLU A 100 6.74 -8.87 6.12
C GLU A 100 6.63 -7.44 6.67
N PHE A 101 5.44 -6.87 6.61
CA PHE A 101 5.12 -5.56 7.18
C PHE A 101 4.95 -5.56 8.71
N ARG A 102 4.62 -6.71 9.30
CA ARG A 102 4.52 -6.88 10.77
C ARG A 102 5.89 -7.13 11.41
N LEU A 103 6.86 -7.57 10.61
CA LEU A 103 8.23 -7.87 11.02
C LEU A 103 9.12 -6.61 10.99
N CYS A 104 8.67 -5.54 11.65
CA CYS A 104 9.45 -4.31 11.82
C CYS A 104 8.95 -3.45 13.00
N GLU A 105 9.82 -2.59 13.51
CA GLU A 105 9.45 -1.60 14.51
C GLU A 105 8.76 -0.38 13.86
N HIS A 106 7.76 0.17 14.54
CA HIS A 106 7.10 1.43 14.13
C HIS A 106 6.60 1.46 12.67
N ASP A 107 6.29 0.31 12.08
CA ASP A 107 5.77 0.20 10.71
C ASP A 107 6.65 0.84 9.63
N TRP A 108 7.96 0.95 9.88
CA TRP A 108 8.85 1.67 8.98
C TRP A 108 8.88 1.05 7.58
N LYS A 109 8.77 -0.28 7.47
CA LYS A 109 8.70 -0.99 6.17
C LYS A 109 7.45 -0.58 5.38
N VAL A 110 6.30 -0.46 6.05
CA VAL A 110 5.04 -0.03 5.41
C VAL A 110 5.14 1.42 4.98
N SER A 111 5.72 2.28 5.81
CA SER A 111 5.95 3.69 5.50
C SER A 111 6.81 3.86 4.24
N GLN A 112 7.96 3.17 4.19
CA GLN A 112 8.88 3.18 3.05
C GLN A 112 8.21 2.62 1.79
N PHE A 113 7.37 1.61 1.94
CA PHE A 113 6.62 1.03 0.82
C PHE A 113 5.62 2.05 0.26
N ALA A 114 4.85 2.72 1.12
CA ALA A 114 3.88 3.74 0.73
C ALA A 114 4.53 4.94 0.03
N ILE A 115 5.67 5.43 0.55
CA ILE A 115 6.47 6.52 -0.05
C ILE A 115 6.86 6.20 -1.50
N ARG A 116 7.26 4.95 -1.77
CA ARG A 116 7.65 4.52 -3.12
C ARG A 116 6.45 4.23 -4.02
N LEU A 117 5.36 3.70 -3.46
CA LEU A 117 4.20 3.27 -4.21
C LEU A 117 3.30 4.43 -4.64
N LEU A 118 3.09 5.43 -3.77
CA LEU A 118 2.15 6.51 -4.01
C LEU A 118 2.41 7.29 -5.32
N PRO A 119 3.66 7.72 -5.65
CA PRO A 119 3.93 8.41 -6.90
C PRO A 119 3.70 7.53 -8.14
N GLN A 120 3.93 6.21 -8.02
CA GLN A 120 3.69 5.27 -9.12
C GLN A 120 2.18 5.11 -9.39
N TRP A 121 1.36 5.13 -8.33
CA TRP A 121 -0.08 5.02 -8.42
C TRP A 121 -0.75 6.30 -8.94
N GLN A 122 -0.31 7.48 -8.49
CA GLN A 122 -0.81 8.76 -8.99
C GLN A 122 -0.50 8.95 -10.49
N GLY A 123 0.51 8.23 -11.00
CA GLY A 123 1.02 8.38 -12.34
C GLY A 123 1.85 9.66 -12.48
N LYS A 124 2.56 9.79 -13.60
CA LYS A 124 3.16 11.07 -13.95
C LYS A 124 2.02 12.06 -14.25
N PRO A 125 2.07 13.31 -13.78
CA PRO A 125 1.23 14.35 -14.36
C PRO A 125 1.48 14.31 -15.86
N LYS A 126 0.43 14.05 -16.66
CA LYS A 126 0.54 14.21 -18.10
C LYS A 126 0.84 15.68 -18.29
N ASP A 127 2.07 15.98 -18.70
CA ASP A 127 2.41 17.31 -19.22
C ASP A 127 1.43 17.56 -20.37
N GLU A 128 0.41 18.38 -20.12
CA GLU A 128 -0.60 18.76 -21.11
C GLU A 128 -0.03 19.80 -22.10
N THR A 129 1.23 19.67 -22.48
CA THR A 129 1.93 20.57 -23.39
C THR A 129 2.01 20.07 -24.84
N LEU A 130 1.39 18.93 -25.18
CA LEU A 130 1.34 18.42 -26.57
C LEU A 130 -0.02 17.82 -26.96
N LYS A 131 -1.11 18.51 -26.66
CA LYS A 131 -2.42 18.25 -27.31
C LYS A 131 -3.00 19.51 -27.93
N ASN A 132 -2.29 20.04 -28.92
CA ASN A 132 -2.96 20.72 -30.02
C ASN A 132 -2.32 20.22 -31.31
N ASN A 133 -2.85 19.12 -31.86
CA ASN A 133 -2.74 18.79 -33.27
C ASN A 133 -3.91 17.86 -33.61
N ASN A 134 -4.97 18.49 -34.10
CA ASN A 134 -5.95 17.85 -34.97
C ASN A 134 -5.19 17.08 -36.06
N SER A 135 -5.17 15.76 -35.97
CA SER A 135 -4.90 14.89 -37.11
C SER A 135 -5.80 13.67 -37.02
N ILE A 136 -7.05 13.89 -37.39
CA ILE A 136 -7.90 12.85 -37.93
C ILE A 136 -7.21 12.41 -39.23
N ILE A 137 -6.41 11.34 -39.16
CA ILE A 137 -6.00 10.60 -40.35
C ILE A 137 -7.13 9.61 -40.64
N VAL A 138 -8.11 10.07 -41.42
CA VAL A 138 -8.97 9.16 -42.20
C VAL A 138 -8.05 8.42 -43.16
N LYS A 139 -7.79 7.15 -42.88
CA LYS A 139 -7.16 6.24 -43.83
C LYS A 139 -8.21 5.88 -44.88
N SER A 140 -8.42 6.76 -45.86
CA SER A 140 -9.15 6.46 -47.08
C SER A 140 -8.22 5.67 -48.01
N GLU A 141 -8.47 4.37 -48.13
CA GLU A 141 -7.89 3.56 -49.20
C GLU A 141 -8.58 3.90 -50.54
N PRO A 142 -7.82 4.09 -51.63
CA PRO A 142 -8.37 4.21 -52.97
C PRO A 142 -8.43 2.80 -53.60
N SER A 143 -9.64 2.29 -53.86
CA SER A 143 -9.78 1.18 -54.80
C SER A 143 -10.95 1.41 -55.74
N THR A 144 -10.57 1.91 -56.91
CA THR A 144 -11.27 1.82 -58.18
C THR A 144 -11.65 0.38 -58.51
N ALA A 145 -12.94 0.08 -58.62
CA ALA A 145 -13.47 -0.83 -59.63
C ALA A 145 -14.97 -0.58 -59.82
N THR A 146 -15.26 -0.05 -61.01
CA THR A 146 -16.54 0.21 -61.64
C THR A 146 -17.47 -1.01 -61.65
N VAL A 147 -18.66 -0.91 -61.04
CA VAL A 147 -19.85 -1.65 -61.50
C VAL A 147 -21.05 -0.71 -61.55
N LYS A 148 -21.68 -0.73 -62.71
CA LYS A 148 -22.71 0.17 -63.24
C LYS A 148 -24.11 -0.27 -62.78
N LEU A 149 -24.86 0.71 -62.27
CA LEU A 149 -26.31 1.00 -62.43
C LEU A 149 -27.30 -0.19 -62.53
N GLU A 150 -28.32 -0.24 -61.66
CA GLU A 150 -29.70 0.08 -62.06
C GLU A 150 -30.65 0.22 -60.83
N SER A 151 -31.56 1.17 -60.99
CA SER A 151 -32.62 1.70 -60.13
C SER A 151 -33.67 0.69 -59.67
N ALA A 152 -34.20 0.89 -58.45
CA ALA A 152 -35.66 1.02 -58.23
C ALA A 152 -35.99 1.40 -56.78
N SER A 153 -36.83 2.42 -56.68
CA SER A 153 -37.49 2.93 -55.48
C SER A 153 -38.36 1.88 -54.76
N ARG A 154 -38.41 1.92 -53.42
CA ARG A 154 -39.65 1.80 -52.60
C ARG A 154 -39.37 1.93 -51.09
N THR A 155 -39.93 3.00 -50.53
CA THR A 155 -40.71 3.12 -49.29
C THR A 155 -40.61 2.00 -48.24
N GLY A 156 -40.26 2.34 -46.99
CA GLY A 156 -40.62 1.50 -45.83
C GLY A 156 -39.82 1.72 -44.53
N THR A 157 -40.35 2.60 -43.67
CA THR A 157 -40.49 2.43 -42.20
C THR A 157 -39.26 2.33 -41.28
N PRO A 158 -39.18 3.14 -40.20
CA PRO A 158 -38.14 3.03 -39.18
C PRO A 158 -38.50 1.93 -38.16
N LYS A 159 -37.52 1.12 -37.76
CA LYS A 159 -37.65 0.20 -36.61
C LYS A 159 -36.48 0.38 -35.65
N PRO A 160 -36.71 0.85 -34.42
CA PRO A 160 -35.70 0.86 -33.37
C PRO A 160 -35.66 -0.54 -32.74
N MET A 161 -34.52 -1.20 -32.77
CA MET A 161 -34.27 -2.38 -31.94
C MET A 161 -32.96 -2.18 -31.20
N SER A 162 -33.05 -1.52 -30.03
CA SER A 162 -32.00 -1.53 -29.03
C SER A 162 -32.65 -1.65 -27.66
N SER A 163 -32.67 -2.87 -27.13
CA SER A 163 -32.65 -3.18 -25.70
C SER A 163 -32.68 -4.70 -25.53
N ASN A 164 -31.51 -5.29 -25.32
CA ASN A 164 -31.40 -6.62 -24.74
C ASN A 164 -30.58 -6.50 -23.45
N SER A 165 -31.21 -5.93 -22.42
CA SER A 165 -30.70 -5.95 -21.04
C SER A 165 -31.23 -7.22 -20.38
N LYS A 166 -30.57 -8.35 -20.61
CA LYS A 166 -30.72 -9.53 -19.75
C LYS A 166 -29.92 -9.27 -18.48
N ARG A 167 -30.60 -8.73 -17.47
CA ARG A 167 -30.10 -8.72 -16.08
C ARG A 167 -30.00 -10.17 -15.60
N PRO A 168 -28.89 -10.58 -14.95
CA PRO A 168 -28.85 -11.84 -14.23
C PRO A 168 -29.74 -11.77 -12.97
N PRO A 169 -30.26 -12.92 -12.51
CA PRO A 169 -31.19 -13.00 -11.39
C PRO A 169 -30.52 -12.63 -10.07
N SER A 170 -31.23 -11.78 -9.31
CA SER A 170 -31.02 -11.45 -7.91
C SER A 170 -30.90 -12.71 -7.06
N MET A 171 -29.69 -13.03 -6.58
CA MET A 171 -29.52 -13.98 -5.48
C MET A 171 -29.99 -13.32 -4.18
N ILE A 172 -31.17 -13.75 -3.75
CA ILE A 172 -31.70 -13.55 -2.40
C ILE A 172 -30.75 -14.28 -1.46
N ILE A 173 -29.94 -13.54 -0.70
CA ILE A 173 -29.17 -14.10 0.41
C ILE A 173 -30.16 -14.25 1.57
N SER A 174 -30.61 -15.49 1.77
CA SER A 174 -31.34 -15.91 2.96
C SER A 174 -30.44 -15.70 4.19
N ALA A 175 -30.88 -14.82 5.09
CA ALA A 175 -30.32 -14.71 6.43
C ALA A 175 -30.78 -15.91 7.25
N GLU A 176 -29.93 -16.94 7.38
CA GLU A 176 -30.13 -17.97 8.40
C GLU A 176 -29.59 -17.47 9.75
N ILE A 177 -30.55 -17.42 10.67
CA ILE A 177 -30.44 -16.94 12.03
C ILE A 177 -29.94 -18.12 12.86
N VAL A 178 -28.63 -18.20 13.12
CA VAL A 178 -28.11 -19.15 14.12
C VAL A 178 -28.45 -18.61 15.51
N LYS A 179 -29.60 -19.06 16.02
CA LYS A 179 -29.93 -19.07 17.44
C LYS A 179 -28.94 -20.02 18.14
N LYS A 180 -28.04 -19.50 18.98
CA LYS A 180 -27.30 -20.33 19.93
C LYS A 180 -27.60 -19.92 21.37
N SER A 181 -28.55 -20.68 21.92
CA SER A 181 -28.73 -21.13 23.31
C SER A 181 -28.16 -20.27 24.44
N ARG A 182 -29.12 -19.55 25.02
CA ARG A 182 -29.27 -19.12 26.41
C ARG A 182 -28.84 -20.18 27.46
N LEU A 183 -28.02 -19.68 28.39
CA LEU A 183 -27.90 -19.97 29.82
C LEU A 183 -28.92 -20.93 30.46
N GLU A 184 -28.44 -22.04 31.02
CA GLU A 184 -28.49 -22.37 32.46
C GLU A 184 -28.02 -23.81 32.68
N SER A 185 -27.06 -24.02 33.59
CA SER A 185 -27.09 -25.18 34.48
C SER A 185 -26.10 -24.94 35.62
N ALA A 186 -26.66 -24.78 36.82
CA ALA A 186 -25.96 -24.67 38.08
C ALA A 186 -25.41 -26.03 38.53
N CYS A 187 -24.21 -26.03 39.10
CA CYS A 187 -23.80 -27.05 40.07
C CYS A 187 -23.16 -26.35 41.28
N PRO A 188 -23.56 -26.70 42.51
CA PRO A 188 -22.95 -26.22 43.75
C PRO A 188 -21.77 -27.12 44.13
N GLY A 189 -20.86 -26.63 44.98
CA GLY A 189 -19.99 -27.52 45.74
C GLY A 189 -18.61 -26.95 46.03
N ALA A 190 -18.46 -26.45 47.26
CA ALA A 190 -17.23 -26.01 47.86
C ALA A 190 -16.12 -27.08 47.85
N ALA A 191 -14.89 -26.66 47.59
CA ALA A 191 -13.71 -27.17 48.28
C ALA A 191 -12.62 -26.10 48.25
N ALA A 192 -12.25 -25.64 49.44
CA ALA A 192 -11.12 -24.76 49.68
C ALA A 192 -9.81 -25.44 49.25
N SER A 193 -8.91 -24.70 48.62
CA SER A 193 -7.49 -25.02 48.62
C SER A 193 -6.68 -23.74 48.57
N SER A 194 -6.01 -23.51 49.68
CA SER A 194 -5.09 -22.43 49.96
C SER A 194 -3.86 -22.53 49.06
N THR A 195 -3.60 -21.52 48.25
CA THR A 195 -2.29 -21.32 47.59
C THR A 195 -1.84 -19.89 47.79
N THR A 196 -0.96 -19.76 48.79
CA THR A 196 0.18 -18.83 48.89
C THR A 196 0.19 -17.60 47.97
N ARG A 197 -0.07 -16.46 48.61
CA ARG A 197 0.16 -15.09 48.17
C ARG A 197 1.65 -14.84 47.91
N GLY A 198 2.05 -14.80 46.64
CA GLY A 198 3.34 -14.26 46.19
C GLY A 198 3.26 -12.75 46.09
N GLU A 199 4.12 -12.08 46.85
CA GLU A 199 4.34 -10.64 46.93
C GLU A 199 4.89 -10.08 45.61
N PRO A 200 4.23 -9.10 44.95
CA PRO A 200 4.79 -8.44 43.80
C PRO A 200 5.79 -7.35 44.26
N THR A 201 7.08 -7.68 44.17
CA THR A 201 8.19 -6.73 44.26
C THR A 201 8.01 -5.62 43.21
N ALA A 202 7.74 -4.41 43.69
CA ALA A 202 7.64 -3.21 42.88
C ALA A 202 8.98 -2.94 42.16
N ALA A 203 8.92 -2.81 40.83
CA ALA A 203 10.07 -2.40 40.03
C ALA A 203 10.49 -0.96 40.41
N PRO A 204 11.80 -0.66 40.47
CA PRO A 204 12.29 0.69 40.73
C PRO A 204 11.91 1.64 39.58
N PRO A 205 11.60 2.91 39.89
CA PRO A 205 11.25 3.90 38.88
C PRO A 205 12.42 4.17 37.92
N PRO A 206 12.15 4.41 36.63
CA PRO A 206 13.19 4.76 35.67
C PRO A 206 13.79 6.12 36.02
N ASP A 207 15.11 6.11 36.20
CA ASP A 207 15.98 7.26 36.42
C ASP A 207 15.76 8.32 35.31
N ARG A 208 15.20 9.47 35.70
CA ARG A 208 14.74 10.53 34.80
C ARG A 208 15.84 11.55 34.43
N HIS A 209 17.12 11.27 34.69
CA HIS A 209 18.19 12.26 34.56
C HIS A 209 19.21 12.00 33.45
N LYS A 210 18.82 11.68 32.21
CA LYS A 210 19.77 11.66 31.07
C LYS A 210 19.21 12.09 29.71
N TYR A 211 18.59 13.27 29.62
CA TYR A 211 18.45 13.96 28.32
C TYR A 211 18.67 15.47 28.49
N ALA A 212 19.91 15.85 28.79
CA ALA A 212 20.39 17.21 28.58
C ALA A 212 21.19 17.23 27.26
N GLY A 213 20.74 18.03 26.29
CA GLY A 213 21.61 18.49 25.20
C GLY A 213 21.19 18.15 23.77
N ILE A 214 19.92 18.41 23.38
CA ILE A 214 19.65 18.62 21.95
C ILE A 214 20.07 20.06 21.63
N LYS A 215 21.28 20.23 21.07
CA LYS A 215 21.73 21.51 20.51
C LYS A 215 20.91 21.80 19.26
N ILE A 216 20.07 22.83 19.33
CA ILE A 216 19.36 23.41 18.20
C ILE A 216 20.41 24.02 17.26
N LEU A 217 20.65 23.37 16.12
CA LEU A 217 21.49 23.91 15.07
C LEU A 217 20.73 25.07 14.41
N LYS A 218 21.25 26.30 14.60
CA LYS A 218 20.70 27.50 13.97
C LYS A 218 20.74 27.35 12.45
N HIS A 219 19.58 27.60 11.83
CA HIS A 219 19.42 27.76 10.39
C HIS A 219 20.35 28.88 9.90
N GLN A 220 21.26 28.55 8.99
CA GLN A 220 22.06 29.51 8.24
C GLN A 220 21.19 30.03 7.08
N GLU A 221 20.79 31.30 7.15
CA GLU A 221 20.09 32.00 6.06
C GLU A 221 20.99 32.08 4.82
N ASN A 222 20.46 31.66 3.68
CA ASN A 222 21.10 31.89 2.37
C ASN A 222 20.85 33.35 1.94
N PRO A 223 21.87 34.06 1.44
CA PRO A 223 21.71 35.42 0.92
C PRO A 223 20.99 35.43 -0.44
N PRO A 224 20.28 36.53 -0.78
CA PRO A 224 19.53 36.64 -2.02
C PRO A 224 20.45 36.79 -3.24
N MET A 225 20.15 36.00 -4.29
CA MET A 225 20.75 36.10 -5.62
C MET A 225 20.49 37.48 -6.22
N ARG A 226 21.57 38.21 -6.54
CA ARG A 226 21.51 39.45 -7.31
C ARG A 226 21.14 39.14 -8.76
N ILE A 227 20.06 39.75 -9.23
CA ILE A 227 19.70 39.80 -10.65
C ILE A 227 20.67 40.80 -11.31
N LEU A 228 21.42 40.34 -12.31
CA LEU A 228 22.22 41.20 -13.19
C LEU A 228 21.30 41.69 -14.30
N ASP A 229 20.97 42.98 -14.28
CA ASP A 229 20.43 43.70 -15.42
C ASP A 229 21.54 43.87 -16.47
N ASN A 230 21.33 43.33 -17.66
CA ASN A 230 22.14 43.59 -18.84
C ASN A 230 21.66 44.90 -19.50
N SER A 231 22.56 45.87 -19.63
CA SER A 231 22.47 46.95 -20.63
C SER A 231 23.34 46.62 -21.83
#